data_AF-A0A8C4S155-F1
#
_entry.id   AF-A0A8C4S155-F1
#
_cell.length_a   1.000
_cell.length_b   1.000
_cell.length_c   1.000
_cell.angle_alpha   90.00
_cell.angle_beta   90.00
_cell.angle_gamma   90.00
#
_symmetry.space_group_name_H-M   'P 1'
#
loop_
_entity.id
_entity.type
_entity.pdbx_description
1 polymer ?
#
loop_
_entity_poly.entity_id
_entity_poly.type
_entity_poly.pdbx_seq_one_letter_code
_entity_poly.pdbx_strand_id
1 'polypeptide(L)'
;LRKDSGLRKSRSSTNKSTVAFFTLLFAALFIAFTVFAVLYLRSRTGFCNFAEEEESDKVKPLNCTVVPTPGRQGIWDHYRLPTSLVPINYQLVLWPRFHPESPESTFTGDVNITFQCKNATDVILLHSEQIEVTVVELVRFEIGTEAPQILEVWRSSLYSYLVINLNETLTENSIYVLRISFSGVIGNSTGGFNVDIYIKTVYFHSCFRSVITTQMEPTYARTVFPCFDEPSFKATFDIHLIYLPNYVALSNINNSFLGLGGGGGSHLKLF
;
A
#
# COMPACT_ATOMS: atom_id res chain seq x y z
N LEU A 1 44.54 -84.69 0.39
CA LEU A 1 43.78 -83.81 -0.51
C LEU A 1 43.09 -82.72 0.31
N ARG A 2 43.45 -81.43 0.10
CA ARG A 2 42.69 -80.19 0.43
C ARG A 2 42.37 -79.92 1.92
N LYS A 3 42.46 -78.71 2.47
CA LYS A 3 42.87 -77.38 2.00
C LYS A 3 42.99 -76.50 3.27
N ASP A 4 43.98 -75.61 3.29
CA ASP A 4 44.10 -74.53 4.28
C ASP A 4 42.84 -73.66 4.35
N SER A 5 42.46 -73.23 5.55
CA SER A 5 41.59 -72.06 5.73
C SER A 5 42.26 -71.08 6.69
N GLY A 6 43.12 -70.23 6.12
CA GLY A 6 43.68 -69.07 6.79
C GLY A 6 42.60 -68.02 7.05
N LEU A 7 42.39 -67.69 8.32
CA LEU A 7 41.65 -66.51 8.75
C LEU A 7 42.60 -65.32 8.78
N ARG A 8 42.76 -64.66 7.63
CA ARG A 8 43.51 -63.42 7.49
C ARG A 8 42.66 -62.27 8.03
N LYS A 9 42.92 -61.87 9.27
CA LYS A 9 42.32 -60.67 9.90
C LYS A 9 42.92 -59.42 9.24
N SER A 10 42.27 -58.90 8.18
CA SER A 10 42.64 -57.62 7.58
C SER A 10 42.20 -56.50 8.53
N ARG A 11 43.16 -55.95 9.28
CA ARG A 11 42.97 -54.80 10.17
C ARG A 11 43.01 -53.56 9.29
N SER A 12 41.84 -53.00 8.96
CA SER A 12 41.71 -51.72 8.28
C SER A 12 42.42 -50.63 9.11
N SER A 13 43.60 -50.23 8.68
CA SER A 13 44.33 -49.08 9.22
C SER A 13 43.70 -47.82 8.66
N THR A 14 42.65 -47.34 9.31
CA THR A 14 42.05 -46.06 8.98
C THR A 14 43.04 -44.97 9.40
N ASN A 15 43.62 -44.29 8.42
CA ASN A 15 44.69 -43.32 8.63
C ASN A 15 44.18 -42.19 9.54
N LYS A 16 44.83 -41.98 10.70
CA LYS A 16 44.36 -41.04 11.73
C LYS A 16 44.13 -39.62 11.19
N SER A 17 44.93 -39.19 10.20
CA SER A 17 44.72 -37.91 9.50
C SER A 17 43.46 -37.86 8.66
N THR A 18 43.06 -38.97 8.03
CA THR A 18 41.81 -39.06 7.27
C THR A 18 40.61 -38.96 8.20
N VAL A 19 40.67 -39.64 9.36
CA VAL A 19 39.63 -39.52 10.40
C VAL A 19 39.57 -38.09 10.92
N ALA A 20 40.71 -37.46 11.22
CA ALA A 20 40.77 -36.06 11.67
C ALA A 20 40.19 -35.08 10.64
N PHE A 21 40.48 -35.29 9.35
CA PHE A 21 39.94 -34.46 8.27
C PHE A 21 38.43 -34.58 8.15
N PHE A 22 37.88 -35.79 8.17
CA PHE A 22 36.43 -35.99 8.15
C PHE A 22 35.78 -35.40 9.41
N THR A 23 36.37 -35.55 10.59
CA THR A 23 35.83 -34.93 11.81
C THR A 23 35.80 -33.40 11.74
N LEU A 24 36.84 -32.77 11.17
CA LEU A 24 36.87 -31.32 10.97
C LEU A 24 35.86 -30.86 9.92
N LEU A 25 35.69 -31.63 8.84
CA LEU A 25 34.71 -31.34 7.80
C LEU A 25 33.28 -31.42 8.36
N PHE A 26 32.97 -32.48 9.13
CA PHE A 26 31.67 -32.60 9.80
C PHE A 26 31.43 -31.49 10.82
N ALA A 27 32.45 -31.09 11.58
CA ALA A 27 32.35 -29.95 12.50
C ALA A 27 32.07 -28.63 11.75
N ALA A 28 32.75 -28.38 10.63
CA ALA A 28 32.54 -27.18 9.82
C ALA A 28 31.14 -27.15 9.19
N LEU A 29 30.66 -28.28 8.68
CA LEU A 29 29.30 -28.41 8.13
C LEU A 29 28.23 -28.23 9.21
N PHE A 30 28.47 -28.73 10.42
CA PHE A 30 27.56 -28.53 11.55
C PHE A 30 27.49 -27.06 11.95
N ILE A 31 28.61 -26.35 11.99
CA ILE A 31 28.65 -24.90 12.26
C ILE A 31 27.94 -24.13 11.15
N ALA A 32 28.16 -24.48 9.87
CA ALA A 32 27.47 -23.84 8.76
C ALA A 32 25.94 -24.07 8.83
N PHE A 33 25.51 -25.28 9.19
CA PHE A 33 24.11 -25.61 9.37
C PHE A 33 23.49 -24.86 10.56
N THR A 34 24.20 -24.73 11.69
CA THR A 34 23.69 -23.97 12.85
C THR A 34 23.63 -22.48 12.56
N VAL A 35 24.62 -21.91 11.87
CA VAL A 35 24.58 -20.50 11.42
C VAL A 35 23.43 -20.29 10.44
N PHE A 36 23.25 -21.19 9.46
CA PHE A 36 22.14 -21.11 8.52
C PHE A 36 20.79 -21.26 9.22
N ALA A 37 20.67 -22.19 10.18
CA ALA A 37 19.47 -22.36 10.99
C ALA A 37 19.19 -21.12 11.84
N VAL A 38 20.21 -20.49 12.44
CA VAL A 38 20.04 -19.25 13.21
C VAL A 38 19.67 -18.08 12.30
N LEU A 39 20.24 -17.97 11.10
CA LEU A 39 19.89 -16.93 10.12
C LEU A 39 18.49 -17.15 9.53
N TYR A 40 18.11 -18.40 9.27
CA TYR A 40 16.77 -18.78 8.83
C TYR A 40 15.74 -18.57 9.93
N LEU A 41 16.06 -18.93 11.17
CA LEU A 41 15.24 -18.62 12.34
C LEU A 41 15.18 -17.11 12.57
N ARG A 42 16.25 -16.34 12.37
CA ARG A 42 16.23 -14.87 12.41
C ARG A 42 15.43 -14.24 11.28
N SER A 43 15.47 -14.78 10.07
CA SER A 43 14.61 -14.28 8.97
C SER A 43 13.15 -14.63 9.23
N ARG A 44 12.89 -15.73 9.95
CA ARG A 44 11.55 -16.18 10.32
C ARG A 44 11.01 -15.49 11.58
N THR A 45 11.85 -15.18 12.57
CA THR A 45 11.50 -14.31 13.72
C THR A 45 11.51 -12.83 13.34
N GLY A 46 12.18 -12.46 12.25
CA GLY A 46 11.96 -11.20 11.52
C GLY A 46 10.61 -11.14 10.80
N PHE A 47 9.87 -12.25 10.76
CA PHE A 47 8.51 -12.36 10.19
C PHE A 47 7.48 -12.93 11.18
N CYS A 48 7.88 -13.25 12.42
CA CYS A 48 7.01 -13.85 13.44
C CYS A 48 7.43 -13.35 14.84
N ASN A 49 7.33 -12.05 15.06
CA ASN A 49 6.93 -11.50 16.35
C ASN A 49 5.50 -10.96 16.15
N PHE A 50 4.53 -11.86 16.15
CA PHE A 50 3.14 -11.53 16.43
C PHE A 50 2.60 -12.67 17.29
N ALA A 51 1.97 -12.29 18.41
CA ALA A 51 1.36 -13.10 19.44
C ALA A 51 2.21 -13.37 20.70
N GLU A 52 2.40 -12.32 21.49
CA GLU A 52 1.98 -12.35 22.89
C GLU A 52 1.23 -11.03 23.16
N GLU A 53 -0.02 -11.15 23.61
CA GLU A 53 -0.87 -10.02 23.99
C GLU A 53 -0.22 -9.29 25.17
N GLU A 54 0.18 -8.03 24.97
CA GLU A 54 0.17 -7.05 26.04
C GLU A 54 -0.75 -5.88 25.65
N GLU A 55 -1.73 -5.70 26.51
CA GLU A 55 -2.77 -4.69 26.54
C GLU A 55 -2.16 -3.28 26.62
N SER A 56 -2.15 -2.52 25.52
CA SER A 56 -1.92 -1.07 25.59
C SER A 56 -2.40 -0.31 24.36
N ASP A 57 -3.17 0.74 24.64
CA ASP A 57 -3.76 1.75 23.78
C ASP A 57 -4.63 1.32 22.59
N LYS A 58 -5.94 1.40 22.84
CA LYS A 58 -6.96 1.57 21.80
C LYS A 58 -6.59 2.77 20.92
N VAL A 59 -6.01 2.52 19.74
CA VAL A 59 -6.04 3.50 18.65
C VAL A 59 -7.51 3.71 18.32
N LYS A 60 -8.05 4.80 18.84
CA LYS A 60 -9.41 5.25 18.56
C LYS A 60 -9.47 5.49 17.04
N PRO A 61 -10.40 4.88 16.30
CA PRO A 61 -10.59 5.23 14.89
C PRO A 61 -10.79 6.74 14.83
N LEU A 62 -10.12 7.41 13.86
CA LEU A 62 -10.36 8.82 13.59
C LEU A 62 -11.85 8.98 13.32
N ASN A 63 -12.56 9.52 14.30
CA ASN A 63 -14.01 9.66 14.26
C ASN A 63 -14.30 10.88 13.37
N CYS A 64 -14.12 10.73 12.05
CA CYS A 64 -14.31 11.80 11.07
C CYS A 64 -15.79 12.11 10.78
N THR A 65 -16.69 11.71 11.68
CA THR A 65 -18.12 12.03 11.71
C THR A 65 -18.36 13.26 12.57
N VAL A 66 -17.81 14.40 12.17
CA VAL A 66 -18.23 15.69 12.72
C VAL A 66 -19.10 16.38 11.67
N VAL A 67 -20.41 16.34 11.92
CA VAL A 67 -21.38 17.22 11.26
C VAL A 67 -20.93 18.67 11.47
N PRO A 68 -20.99 19.56 10.46
CA PRO A 68 -20.43 20.90 10.59
C PRO A 68 -21.05 21.62 11.79
N THR A 69 -20.22 22.03 12.75
CA THR A 69 -20.64 23.01 13.76
C THR A 69 -21.05 24.27 13.01
N PRO A 70 -22.30 24.75 13.13
CA PRO A 70 -22.71 25.99 12.48
C PRO A 70 -21.78 27.14 12.88
N GLY A 71 -21.02 27.69 11.92
CA GLY A 71 -20.20 28.91 12.13
C GLY A 71 -18.69 28.80 11.91
N ARG A 72 -18.10 27.64 11.56
CA ARG A 72 -16.66 27.55 11.27
C ARG A 72 -16.35 28.03 9.84
N GLN A 73 -16.18 29.35 9.66
CA GLN A 73 -15.72 29.92 8.40
C GLN A 73 -14.24 29.65 8.17
N GLY A 74 -13.84 29.33 6.94
CA GLY A 74 -12.44 29.08 6.60
C GLY A 74 -12.16 28.88 5.11
N ILE A 75 -10.93 28.47 4.80
CA ILE A 75 -10.48 28.29 3.41
C ILE A 75 -11.30 27.23 2.64
N TRP A 76 -11.90 26.28 3.34
CA TRP A 76 -12.80 25.25 2.81
C TRP A 76 -14.16 25.77 2.31
N ASP A 77 -14.52 27.03 2.58
CA ASP A 77 -15.73 27.66 2.05
C ASP A 77 -15.53 28.19 0.61
N HIS A 78 -14.33 28.05 0.06
CA HIS A 78 -14.00 28.43 -1.31
C HIS A 78 -14.02 27.22 -2.24
N TYR A 79 -14.60 27.40 -3.43
CA TYR A 79 -14.74 26.33 -4.42
C TYR A 79 -13.40 25.79 -4.95
N ARG A 80 -12.34 26.62 -4.95
CA ARG A 80 -11.02 26.23 -5.45
C ARG A 80 -10.05 26.00 -4.31
N LEU A 81 -9.21 24.98 -4.46
CA LEU A 81 -8.10 24.70 -3.56
C LEU A 81 -7.13 25.89 -3.52
N PRO A 82 -6.60 26.24 -2.33
CA PRO A 82 -5.49 27.16 -2.22
C PRO A 82 -4.26 26.67 -2.98
N THR A 83 -3.47 27.60 -3.53
CA THR A 83 -2.22 27.28 -4.23
C THR A 83 -1.01 27.25 -3.29
N SER A 84 -1.23 27.24 -1.96
CA SER A 84 -0.16 27.16 -0.96
C SER A 84 0.54 25.82 -0.97
N LEU A 85 -0.14 24.74 -1.36
CA LEU A 85 0.40 23.39 -1.44
C LEU A 85 0.30 22.89 -2.87
N VAL A 86 1.38 22.30 -3.38
CA VAL A 86 1.45 21.80 -4.77
C VAL A 86 1.88 20.33 -4.75
N PRO A 87 1.07 19.39 -5.26
CA PRO A 87 1.45 18.00 -5.31
C PRO A 87 2.58 17.78 -6.32
N ILE A 88 3.46 16.83 -6.00
CA ILE A 88 4.60 16.44 -6.82
C ILE A 88 4.40 15.02 -7.34
N ASN A 89 4.06 14.09 -6.45
CA ASN A 89 3.92 12.67 -6.76
C ASN A 89 2.88 12.03 -5.85
N TYR A 90 2.14 11.07 -6.41
CA TYR A 90 1.24 10.18 -5.68
C TYR A 90 1.75 8.75 -5.82
N GLN A 91 2.03 8.08 -4.69
CA GLN A 91 2.20 6.64 -4.66
C GLN A 91 0.88 6.03 -4.18
N LEU A 92 0.15 5.42 -5.11
CA LEU A 92 -1.22 4.95 -4.89
C LEU A 92 -1.27 3.43 -4.96
N VAL A 93 -1.65 2.80 -3.85
CA VAL A 93 -1.98 1.37 -3.80
C VAL A 93 -3.48 1.23 -3.74
N LEU A 94 -4.07 0.42 -4.62
CA LEU A 94 -5.49 0.07 -4.56
C LEU A 94 -5.66 -1.45 -4.53
N TRP A 95 -6.54 -1.91 -3.66
CA TRP A 95 -6.95 -3.30 -3.55
C TRP A 95 -8.46 -3.43 -3.69
N PRO A 96 -8.97 -3.54 -4.93
CA PRO A 96 -10.37 -3.82 -5.18
C PRO A 96 -10.70 -5.29 -4.86
N ARG A 97 -11.75 -5.50 -4.07
CA ARG A 97 -12.31 -6.81 -3.73
C ARG A 97 -13.66 -6.96 -4.42
N PHE A 98 -13.65 -7.64 -5.55
CA PHE A 98 -14.85 -8.01 -6.28
C PHE A 98 -15.23 -9.46 -5.97
N HIS A 99 -16.48 -9.65 -5.56
CA HIS A 99 -17.07 -10.97 -5.36
C HIS A 99 -18.31 -11.06 -6.27
N PRO A 100 -18.31 -11.92 -7.31
CA PRO A 100 -19.44 -12.02 -8.23
C PRO A 100 -20.74 -12.50 -7.55
N GLU A 101 -20.63 -13.11 -6.37
CA GLU A 101 -21.73 -13.63 -5.57
C GLU A 101 -22.20 -12.67 -4.47
N SER A 102 -21.49 -11.54 -4.25
CA SER A 102 -21.86 -10.52 -3.26
C SER A 102 -22.26 -9.22 -3.96
N PRO A 103 -23.37 -8.57 -3.55
CA PRO A 103 -23.72 -7.26 -4.05
C PRO A 103 -22.74 -6.16 -3.59
N GLU A 104 -21.98 -6.40 -2.53
CA GLU A 104 -21.10 -5.41 -1.89
C GLU A 104 -19.65 -5.62 -2.31
N SER A 105 -19.26 -4.99 -3.42
CA SER A 105 -17.86 -4.89 -3.82
C SER A 105 -17.23 -3.67 -3.16
N THR A 106 -16.04 -3.83 -2.60
CA THR A 106 -15.34 -2.77 -1.85
C THR A 106 -13.91 -2.64 -2.33
N PHE A 107 -13.26 -1.55 -1.99
CA PHE A 107 -11.82 -1.40 -2.14
C PHE A 107 -11.21 -0.79 -0.89
N THR A 108 -9.94 -1.09 -0.68
CA THR A 108 -9.07 -0.36 0.25
C THR A 108 -7.92 0.24 -0.54
N GLY A 109 -7.35 1.31 -0.04
CA GLY A 109 -6.17 1.90 -0.63
C GLY A 109 -5.32 2.66 0.37
N ASP A 110 -4.09 2.86 -0.05
CA ASP A 110 -3.10 3.67 0.63
C ASP A 110 -2.56 4.67 -0.39
N VAL A 111 -2.46 5.94 0.00
CA VAL A 111 -1.86 6.98 -0.83
C VAL A 111 -0.81 7.74 -0.05
N ASN A 112 0.41 7.79 -0.60
CA ASN A 112 1.45 8.71 -0.17
C ASN A 112 1.48 9.89 -1.14
N ILE A 113 1.10 11.07 -0.67
CA ILE A 113 1.08 12.30 -1.45
C ILE A 113 2.32 13.10 -1.08
N THR A 114 3.29 13.16 -2.00
CA THR A 114 4.43 14.06 -1.86
C THR A 114 4.03 15.44 -2.40
N PHE A 115 4.19 16.48 -1.61
CA PHE A 115 3.83 17.85 -2.00
C PHE A 115 4.83 18.88 -1.46
N GLN A 116 4.91 20.02 -2.15
CA GLN A 116 5.70 21.17 -1.71
C GLN A 116 4.79 22.23 -1.09
N CYS A 117 5.21 22.76 0.06
CA CYS A 117 4.63 23.98 0.63
C CYS A 117 5.22 25.20 -0.10
N LYS A 118 4.44 25.88 -0.93
CA LYS A 118 4.82 27.12 -1.61
C LYS A 118 4.67 28.35 -0.74
N ASN A 119 3.63 28.39 0.08
CA ASN A 119 3.37 29.47 1.03
C ASN A 119 3.04 28.84 2.39
N ALA A 120 3.62 29.38 3.46
CA ALA A 120 3.41 28.85 4.81
C ALA A 120 1.91 28.74 5.15
N THR A 121 1.50 27.57 5.63
CA THR A 121 0.10 27.26 5.97
C THR A 121 0.04 26.14 6.99
N ASP A 122 -0.93 26.19 7.88
CA ASP A 122 -1.24 25.21 8.93
C ASP A 122 -2.43 24.31 8.57
N VAL A 123 -2.92 24.38 7.32
CA VAL A 123 -4.05 23.57 6.85
C VAL A 123 -3.72 22.89 5.55
N ILE A 124 -3.91 21.57 5.49
CA ILE A 124 -3.90 20.79 4.26
C ILE A 124 -5.35 20.53 3.85
N LEU A 125 -5.69 20.89 2.62
CA LEU A 125 -7.03 20.73 2.05
C LEU A 125 -6.95 19.81 0.83
N LEU A 126 -7.68 18.70 0.85
CA LEU A 126 -7.78 17.75 -0.24
C LEU A 126 -9.24 17.52 -0.61
N HIS A 127 -9.52 17.18 -1.86
CA HIS A 127 -10.82 16.64 -2.23
C HIS A 127 -10.93 15.18 -1.75
N SER A 128 -12.05 14.83 -1.14
CA SER A 128 -12.39 13.48 -0.69
C SER A 128 -13.90 13.34 -0.57
N GLU A 129 -14.47 12.37 -1.27
CA GLU A 129 -15.91 12.14 -1.33
C GLU A 129 -16.21 10.65 -1.25
N GLN A 130 -17.27 10.25 -0.53
CA GLN A 130 -17.76 8.85 -0.51
C GLN A 130 -16.72 7.76 -0.14
N ILE A 131 -15.60 8.15 0.47
CA ILE A 131 -14.58 7.25 1.00
C ILE A 131 -14.37 7.49 2.49
N GLU A 132 -14.12 6.41 3.21
CA GLU A 132 -13.76 6.42 4.62
C GLU A 132 -12.24 6.52 4.76
N VAL A 133 -11.78 7.42 5.63
CA VAL A 133 -10.35 7.68 5.87
C VAL A 133 -10.07 7.17 7.26
N THR A 134 -9.12 6.24 7.39
CA THR A 134 -8.84 5.54 8.63
C THR A 134 -7.53 5.99 9.28
N VAL A 135 -6.53 6.32 8.46
CA VAL A 135 -5.21 6.78 8.92
C VAL A 135 -4.83 8.03 8.15
N VAL A 136 -4.29 9.03 8.84
CA VAL A 136 -3.65 10.20 8.25
C VAL A 136 -2.36 10.48 9.03
N GLU A 137 -1.23 10.45 8.33
CA GLU A 137 0.08 10.77 8.89
C GLU A 137 0.78 11.81 8.03
N LEU A 138 1.40 12.80 8.67
CA LEU A 138 2.24 13.77 8.00
C LEU A 138 3.69 13.54 8.40
N VAL A 139 4.56 13.40 7.41
CA VAL A 139 6.01 13.34 7.61
C VAL A 139 6.73 14.36 6.76
N ARG A 140 7.88 14.83 7.23
CA ARG A 140 8.76 15.68 6.42
C ARG A 140 9.60 14.80 5.50
N PHE A 141 9.85 15.26 4.28
CA PHE A 141 10.64 14.48 3.32
C PHE A 141 12.13 14.42 3.71
N GLU A 142 12.63 15.48 4.34
CA GLU A 142 14.01 15.56 4.83
C GLU A 142 14.20 14.72 6.11
N ILE A 143 15.17 13.81 6.06
CA ILE A 143 15.51 12.93 7.18
C ILE A 143 16.03 13.77 8.36
N GLY A 144 15.52 13.51 9.57
CA GLY A 144 15.97 14.16 10.81
C GLY A 144 15.25 15.46 11.15
N THR A 145 14.23 15.84 10.38
CA THR A 145 13.36 16.98 10.67
C THR A 145 11.93 16.52 10.87
N GLU A 146 11.29 16.99 11.93
CA GLU A 146 9.90 16.61 12.23
C GLU A 146 8.91 17.45 11.42
N ALA A 147 7.77 16.85 11.08
CA ALA A 147 6.64 17.57 10.53
C ALA A 147 5.75 18.10 11.66
N PRO A 148 4.99 19.19 11.41
CA PRO A 148 3.92 19.62 12.32
C PRO A 148 2.97 18.47 12.65
N GLN A 149 2.47 18.44 13.88
CA GLN A 149 1.50 17.44 14.32
C GLN A 149 0.11 17.76 13.77
N ILE A 150 -0.63 16.72 13.41
CA ILE A 150 -2.04 16.83 13.03
C ILE A 150 -2.88 17.02 14.28
N LEU A 151 -3.59 18.14 14.36
CA LEU A 151 -4.54 18.43 15.45
C LEU A 151 -5.91 17.80 15.19
N GLU A 152 -6.39 17.93 13.96
CA GLU A 152 -7.76 17.57 13.61
C GLU A 152 -7.85 17.17 12.15
N VAL A 153 -8.64 16.12 11.88
CA VAL A 153 -9.03 15.71 10.53
C VAL A 153 -10.55 15.62 10.46
N TRP A 154 -11.15 16.37 9.56
CA TRP A 154 -12.60 16.43 9.42
C TRP A 154 -13.00 16.68 7.97
N ARG A 155 -14.30 16.51 7.66
CA ARG A 155 -14.83 16.68 6.30
C ARG A 155 -15.69 17.94 6.21
N SER A 156 -15.44 18.76 5.19
CA SER A 156 -16.34 19.84 4.79
C SER A 156 -17.18 19.37 3.61
N SER A 157 -18.49 19.31 3.80
CA SER A 157 -19.42 18.70 2.83
C SER A 157 -19.72 19.58 1.61
N LEU A 158 -19.58 20.91 1.71
CA LEU A 158 -20.02 21.82 0.65
C LEU A 158 -19.29 21.59 -0.68
N TYR A 159 -17.99 21.30 -0.63
CA TYR A 159 -17.15 21.05 -1.80
C TYR A 159 -16.38 19.72 -1.72
N SER A 160 -16.85 18.81 -0.87
CA SER A 160 -16.24 17.49 -0.65
C SER A 160 -14.75 17.57 -0.28
N TYR A 161 -14.43 18.33 0.77
CA TYR A 161 -13.07 18.47 1.25
C TYR A 161 -12.79 17.60 2.47
N LEU A 162 -11.58 17.03 2.51
CA LEU A 162 -10.89 16.58 3.71
C LEU A 162 -10.01 17.73 4.20
N VAL A 163 -10.28 18.19 5.42
CA VAL A 163 -9.55 19.27 6.08
C VAL A 163 -8.63 18.66 7.15
N ILE A 164 -7.35 18.97 7.08
CA ILE A 164 -6.33 18.50 8.03
C ILE A 164 -5.70 19.74 8.66
N ASN A 165 -6.02 20.00 9.92
CA ASN A 165 -5.47 21.11 10.69
C ASN A 165 -4.20 20.67 11.41
N LEU A 166 -3.17 21.51 11.35
CA LEU A 166 -1.86 21.28 11.95
C LEU A 166 -1.66 22.19 13.17
N ASN A 167 -0.77 21.79 14.08
CA ASN A 167 -0.42 22.60 15.25
C ASN A 167 0.48 23.79 14.91
N GLU A 168 1.24 23.69 13.83
CA GLU A 168 2.21 24.65 13.35
C GLU A 168 2.12 24.76 11.83
N THR A 169 2.63 25.87 11.29
CA THR A 169 2.67 26.08 9.85
C THR A 169 3.72 25.19 9.20
N LEU A 170 3.35 24.63 8.04
CA LEU A 170 4.28 24.06 7.11
C LEU A 170 5.28 25.13 6.68
N THR A 171 6.55 24.72 6.60
CA THR A 171 7.65 25.61 6.25
C THR A 171 7.67 25.84 4.74
N GLU A 172 7.78 27.10 4.35
CA GLU A 172 7.87 27.49 2.95
C GLU A 172 9.02 26.78 2.24
N ASN A 173 8.79 26.42 0.98
CA ASN A 173 9.69 25.69 0.09
C ASN A 173 10.09 24.27 0.53
N SER A 174 9.58 23.79 1.67
CA SER A 174 9.83 22.42 2.17
C SER A 174 8.90 21.40 1.52
N ILE A 175 9.34 20.13 1.51
CA ILE A 175 8.60 18.99 0.95
C ILE A 175 8.12 18.09 2.09
N TYR A 176 6.87 17.67 1.97
CA TYR A 176 6.20 16.81 2.93
C TYR A 176 5.58 15.61 2.21
N VAL A 177 5.34 14.54 2.97
CA VAL A 177 4.60 13.37 2.52
C VAL A 177 3.40 13.19 3.45
N LEU A 178 2.22 13.24 2.87
CA LEU A 178 0.97 12.90 3.56
C LEU A 178 0.61 11.46 3.22
N ARG A 179 0.51 10.60 4.23
CA ARG A 179 0.12 9.19 4.09
C ARG A 179 -1.32 9.05 4.53
N ILE A 180 -2.15 8.46 3.69
CA ILE A 180 -3.56 8.27 3.96
C ILE A 180 -3.97 6.85 3.62
N SER A 181 -4.57 6.15 4.58
CA SER A 181 -5.26 4.87 4.35
C SER A 181 -6.77 5.11 4.30
N PHE A 182 -7.42 4.47 3.33
CA PHE A 182 -8.84 4.67 3.08
C PHE A 182 -9.55 3.42 2.56
N SER A 183 -10.88 3.44 2.60
CA SER A 183 -11.75 2.42 2.02
C SER A 183 -12.97 3.03 1.36
N GLY A 184 -13.50 2.35 0.35
CA GLY A 184 -14.69 2.77 -0.36
C GLY A 184 -15.46 1.60 -0.95
N VAL A 185 -16.59 1.93 -1.57
CA VAL A 185 -17.48 0.96 -2.22
C VAL A 185 -17.28 1.04 -3.73
N ILE A 186 -17.27 -0.11 -4.39
CA ILE A 186 -17.26 -0.21 -5.86
C ILE A 186 -18.71 -0.23 -6.33
N GLY A 187 -19.12 0.74 -7.14
CA GLY A 187 -20.50 0.81 -7.60
C GLY A 187 -20.80 -0.12 -8.79
N ASN A 188 -22.09 -0.31 -9.06
CA ASN A 188 -22.58 -1.04 -10.22
C ASN A 188 -23.00 -0.07 -11.34
N SER A 189 -22.57 -0.32 -12.57
CA SER A 189 -22.78 0.53 -13.76
C SER A 189 -24.25 0.75 -14.20
N THR A 190 -25.25 0.27 -13.45
CA THR A 190 -26.64 0.16 -13.92
C THR A 190 -27.56 1.37 -13.69
N GLY A 191 -27.04 2.54 -13.31
CA GLY A 191 -27.91 3.72 -13.21
C GLY A 191 -27.21 5.04 -12.95
N GLY A 192 -26.91 5.78 -14.02
CA GLY A 192 -27.07 7.24 -14.10
C GLY A 192 -26.31 8.18 -13.15
N PHE A 193 -25.48 7.72 -12.21
CA PHE A 193 -24.84 8.59 -11.23
C PHE A 193 -23.39 8.18 -10.95
N ASN A 194 -22.47 9.12 -11.17
CA ASN A 194 -21.24 9.38 -10.39
C ASN A 194 -20.57 8.16 -9.71
N VAL A 195 -20.13 7.16 -10.47
CA VAL A 195 -19.30 6.07 -9.90
C VAL A 195 -17.99 6.00 -10.65
N ASP A 196 -16.90 6.18 -9.92
CA ASP A 196 -15.58 6.40 -10.51
C ASP A 196 -14.71 5.16 -10.45
N ILE A 197 -15.10 4.16 -9.66
CA ILE A 197 -14.66 2.77 -9.75
C ILE A 197 -15.89 1.86 -9.79
N TYR A 198 -16.12 1.22 -10.94
CA TYR A 198 -17.33 0.44 -11.17
C TYR A 198 -17.08 -0.89 -11.87
N ILE A 199 -18.03 -1.81 -11.69
CA ILE A 199 -18.03 -3.10 -12.37
C ILE A 199 -18.81 -2.99 -13.68
N LYS A 200 -18.17 -3.38 -14.78
CA LYS A 200 -18.76 -3.51 -16.11
C LYS A 200 -18.76 -4.96 -16.56
N THR A 201 -19.93 -5.46 -16.94
CA THR A 201 -20.06 -6.78 -17.58
C THR A 201 -19.82 -6.66 -19.09
N VAL A 202 -18.87 -7.43 -19.60
CA VAL A 202 -18.44 -7.44 -21.00
C VAL A 202 -18.65 -8.84 -21.58
N TYR A 203 -19.21 -8.93 -22.78
CA TYR A 203 -19.32 -10.20 -23.51
C TYR A 203 -18.04 -10.44 -24.32
N PHE A 204 -17.31 -11.51 -24.01
CA PHE A 204 -16.01 -11.83 -24.61
C PHE A 204 -15.81 -13.34 -24.70
N HIS A 205 -15.37 -13.85 -25.86
CA HIS A 205 -15.19 -15.29 -26.10
C HIS A 205 -16.42 -16.14 -25.72
N SER A 206 -17.60 -15.70 -26.17
CA SER A 206 -18.87 -16.37 -25.93
C SER A 206 -19.33 -16.49 -24.47
N CYS A 207 -18.69 -15.76 -23.53
CA CYS A 207 -19.13 -15.66 -22.14
C CYS A 207 -19.16 -14.22 -21.63
N PHE A 208 -19.97 -13.96 -20.60
CA PHE A 208 -19.94 -12.70 -19.87
C PHE A 208 -18.80 -12.70 -18.84
N ARG A 209 -18.07 -11.59 -18.76
CA ARG A 209 -16.99 -11.37 -17.80
C ARG A 209 -17.17 -10.01 -17.13
N SER A 210 -16.80 -9.91 -15.85
CA SER A 210 -16.81 -8.66 -15.11
C SER A 210 -15.44 -8.00 -15.14
N VAL A 211 -15.42 -6.69 -15.33
CA VAL A 211 -14.21 -5.84 -15.31
C VAL A 211 -14.44 -4.71 -14.34
N ILE A 212 -13.45 -4.41 -13.49
CA ILE A 212 -13.44 -3.20 -12.66
C ILE A 212 -12.71 -2.14 -13.44
N THR A 213 -13.33 -0.98 -13.63
CA THR A 213 -12.78 0.13 -14.39
C THR A 213 -13.02 1.45 -13.68
N THR A 214 -12.24 2.46 -14.02
CA THR A 214 -12.39 3.80 -13.46
C THR A 214 -12.75 4.84 -14.50
N GLN A 215 -13.53 5.87 -14.11
CA GLN A 215 -13.80 7.07 -14.89
C GLN A 215 -13.72 8.27 -13.95
N MET A 216 -12.60 9.00 -13.99
CA MET A 216 -12.32 10.06 -13.00
C MET A 216 -12.59 11.49 -13.51
N GLU A 217 -13.00 11.65 -14.78
CA GLU A 217 -13.37 12.96 -15.33
C GLU A 217 -14.84 13.29 -15.02
N PRO A 218 -15.16 14.52 -14.58
CA PRO A 218 -14.25 15.66 -14.43
C PRO A 218 -13.63 15.84 -13.03
N THR A 219 -14.33 15.43 -11.97
CA THR A 219 -13.97 15.73 -10.57
C THR A 219 -14.21 14.52 -9.67
N TYR A 220 -13.81 13.36 -10.18
CA TYR A 220 -14.26 12.07 -9.69
C TYR A 220 -13.09 11.23 -9.16
N ALA A 221 -11.84 11.70 -9.34
CA ALA A 221 -10.69 11.11 -8.65
C ALA A 221 -10.87 11.12 -7.11
N ARG A 222 -11.55 12.15 -6.59
CA ARG A 222 -11.84 12.33 -5.15
C ARG A 222 -12.69 11.23 -4.50
N THR A 223 -13.38 10.40 -5.29
CA THR A 223 -14.15 9.26 -4.77
C THR A 223 -13.35 7.95 -4.77
N VAL A 224 -12.18 7.95 -5.41
CA VAL A 224 -11.29 6.79 -5.45
C VAL A 224 -10.18 6.94 -4.42
N PHE A 225 -9.63 8.14 -4.25
CA PHE A 225 -8.63 8.44 -3.22
C PHE A 225 -8.62 9.94 -2.89
N PRO A 226 -8.23 10.34 -1.66
CA PRO A 226 -8.10 11.76 -1.32
C PRO A 226 -6.99 12.43 -2.13
N CYS A 227 -7.27 13.55 -2.81
CA CYS A 227 -6.31 14.19 -3.70
C CYS A 227 -6.58 15.67 -4.00
N PHE A 228 -5.60 16.35 -4.60
CA PHE A 228 -5.75 17.69 -5.18
C PHE A 228 -6.49 17.60 -6.53
N ASP A 229 -7.79 17.28 -6.49
CA ASP A 229 -8.64 17.01 -7.67
C ASP A 229 -9.05 18.29 -8.44
N GLU A 230 -8.06 19.03 -8.96
CA GLU A 230 -8.27 20.03 -10.01
C GLU A 230 -7.21 19.91 -11.12
N PRO A 231 -7.55 20.15 -12.40
CA PRO A 231 -6.62 20.00 -13.53
C PRO A 231 -5.33 20.81 -13.45
N SER A 232 -5.29 21.89 -12.66
CA SER A 232 -4.10 22.72 -12.44
C SER A 232 -3.06 22.07 -11.53
N PHE A 233 -3.45 21.10 -10.69
CA PHE A 233 -2.55 20.41 -9.76
C PHE A 233 -1.96 19.14 -10.38
N LYS A 234 -1.15 19.32 -11.42
CA LYS A 234 -0.45 18.20 -12.07
C LYS A 234 0.60 17.59 -11.15
N ALA A 235 0.68 16.26 -11.15
CA ALA A 235 1.65 15.48 -10.42
C ALA A 235 1.97 14.18 -11.18
N THR A 236 3.06 13.51 -10.80
CA THR A 236 3.32 12.13 -11.24
C THR A 236 2.55 11.14 -10.37
N PHE A 237 2.34 9.93 -10.91
CA PHE A 237 1.65 8.86 -10.22
C PHE A 237 2.50 7.59 -10.31
N ASP A 238 2.57 6.85 -9.21
CA ASP A 238 3.09 5.49 -9.11
C ASP A 238 1.94 4.61 -8.62
N ILE A 239 1.36 3.81 -9.51
CA ILE A 239 0.12 3.06 -9.23
C ILE A 239 0.43 1.58 -9.05
N HIS A 240 0.04 1.03 -7.90
CA HIS A 240 0.09 -0.39 -7.60
C HIS A 240 -1.32 -0.94 -7.40
N LEU A 241 -1.66 -1.96 -8.18
CA LEU A 241 -2.94 -2.66 -8.07
C LEU A 241 -2.71 -4.03 -7.47
N ILE A 242 -3.44 -4.35 -6.41
CA ILE A 242 -3.50 -5.70 -5.83
C ILE A 242 -4.73 -6.41 -6.42
N TYR A 243 -4.52 -7.56 -7.07
CA TYR A 243 -5.56 -8.30 -7.75
C TYR A 243 -5.30 -9.81 -7.68
N LEU A 244 -6.36 -10.61 -7.90
CA LEU A 244 -6.27 -12.06 -7.91
C LEU A 244 -5.50 -12.55 -9.16
N PRO A 245 -4.73 -13.66 -9.10
CA PRO A 245 -3.86 -14.11 -10.19
C PRO A 245 -4.55 -14.39 -11.53
N ASN A 246 -5.88 -14.57 -11.54
CA ASN A 246 -6.68 -14.81 -12.75
C ASN A 246 -7.14 -13.51 -13.45
N TYR A 247 -6.80 -12.35 -12.92
CA TYR A 247 -7.06 -11.05 -13.54
C TYR A 247 -5.77 -10.45 -14.11
N VAL A 248 -5.94 -9.43 -14.94
CA VAL A 248 -4.87 -8.57 -15.43
C VAL A 248 -5.19 -7.14 -14.99
N ALA A 249 -4.20 -6.44 -14.47
CA ALA A 249 -4.30 -5.04 -14.12
C ALA A 249 -3.71 -4.16 -15.22
N LEU A 250 -4.38 -3.05 -15.52
CA LEU A 250 -3.97 -2.07 -16.52
C LEU A 250 -3.96 -0.68 -15.89
N SER A 251 -2.99 0.15 -16.23
CA SER A 251 -2.89 1.54 -15.82
C SER A 251 -2.13 2.36 -16.86
N ASN A 252 -2.08 3.68 -16.69
CA ASN A 252 -1.36 4.60 -17.58
C ASN A 252 0.18 4.42 -17.53
N ILE A 253 0.70 3.65 -16.57
CA ILE A 253 2.15 3.49 -16.33
C ILE A 253 2.60 2.12 -16.82
N ASN A 254 3.77 2.07 -17.46
CA ASN A 254 4.43 0.83 -17.85
C ASN A 254 5.27 0.30 -16.67
N ASN A 255 4.76 -0.73 -15.96
CA ASN A 255 5.36 -1.50 -14.84
C ASN A 255 5.39 -0.76 -13.48
N SER A 256 4.91 -1.31 -12.35
CA SER A 256 5.20 -2.61 -11.74
C SER A 256 3.98 -3.16 -10.98
N PHE A 257 3.49 -4.33 -11.40
CA PHE A 257 2.35 -5.00 -10.78
C PHE A 257 2.82 -6.01 -9.75
N LEU A 258 2.36 -5.89 -8.50
CA LEU A 258 2.52 -6.91 -7.47
C LEU A 258 1.34 -7.89 -7.59
N GLY A 259 1.41 -8.79 -8.56
CA GLY A 259 0.50 -9.94 -8.61
C GLY A 259 0.87 -10.95 -7.53
N LEU A 260 -0.11 -11.51 -6.81
CA LEU A 260 0.09 -12.60 -5.83
C LEU A 260 0.48 -13.96 -6.48
N GLY A 261 1.02 -13.94 -7.70
CA GLY A 261 1.47 -15.10 -8.44
C GLY A 261 2.26 -14.65 -9.67
N GLY A 262 3.49 -15.14 -9.81
CA GLY A 262 4.38 -14.80 -10.91
C GLY A 262 3.85 -15.28 -12.26
N GLY A 263 3.83 -14.40 -13.25
CA GLY A 263 3.53 -14.75 -14.64
C GLY A 263 3.34 -13.50 -15.48
N GLY A 264 4.32 -13.19 -16.33
CA GLY A 264 4.33 -12.00 -17.18
C GLY A 264 3.31 -12.03 -18.32
N GLY A 265 3.03 -10.83 -18.84
CA GLY A 265 2.21 -10.62 -20.03
C GLY A 265 1.93 -9.15 -20.24
N SER A 266 2.90 -8.42 -20.81
CA SER A 266 2.73 -7.06 -21.29
C SER A 266 1.93 -7.04 -22.59
N HIS A 267 0.77 -6.38 -22.63
CA HIS A 267 0.21 -5.80 -23.85
C HIS A 267 -0.70 -4.59 -23.54
N LEU A 268 -0.66 -3.65 -24.49
CA LEU A 268 -1.02 -2.23 -24.49
C LEU A 268 -2.50 -1.85 -24.27
N LYS A 269 -2.67 -0.65 -23.67
CA LYS A 269 -3.72 0.41 -23.78
C LYS A 269 -5.19 0.15 -23.37
N LEU A 270 -5.69 0.99 -22.45
CA LEU A 270 -7.00 1.69 -22.41
C LEU A 270 -6.90 2.84 -21.37
N PHE A 271 -7.10 4.12 -21.72
CA PHE A 271 -8.34 4.93 -21.72
C PHE A 271 -8.95 5.11 -20.33
#